data_AF-A0A927V133-F1
#
_entry.id   AF-A0A927V133-F1
#
_cell.length_a   1.000
_cell.length_b   1.000
_cell.length_c   1.000
_cell.angle_alpha   90.00
_cell.angle_beta   90.00
_cell.angle_gamma   90.00
#
_symmetry.space_group_name_H-M   'P 1'
#
loop_
_entity.id
_entity.type
_entity.pdbx_description
1 polymer ?
#
loop_
_entity_poly.entity_id
_entity_poly.type
_entity_poly.pdbx_seq_one_letter_code
_entity_poly.pdbx_strand_id
1 'polypeptide(L)'
;MFCKYCGVENSNGSRFCKSCGKSLGDHQPQEAEANSPIAPNENSNINANENVNANINANVYANAGSNVNNYGDGFATVPPINVKKKNNMLPLFIIGGAFIGVIVIAVLLFIIFGMKQTINLNDYLTIKASGYNGYGTVEINIDWDSIEEEYGEKISFTGSAKDEYGSFIDYMSPIEIIEDGVSVETNTYSYLTNNDEIEYKWNVDDVIFEYVKCNLEYNDGKYKVSELTPIKTFDAFADLSVVFEGVAPNGCVNISYKGKELSSADFSCENTSGLSNGDKIKIFIDDSNIEYCASSFGAVPAQFEKEYTVEGLDSYLMSSSDLDEVSVVLMKQRAEDVFASEITENFGEGEELVSLTYLGNYFLTTKSYDYNVLYLVYKGQVNNSFYYDDEEYNEINDIYWFISYSDLRVDSKGAVMVDILNSFSPYNTFTVDSNIYDGFWGTKTWSYYGYPTLDELYSSIIVTFDLERYYFEENVDESLASSSIPVEKEETDMPEGDFILPNSDTELITKADLKGFTIDDCRIARNEIYARHGRKFNDEELQAYFDAKDWYVGTIEPDDFQESELSDIEIANRNTIIEFEEKKGYR
;
A
#
# COMPACT_ATOMS: atom_id res chain seq x y z
N MET A 1 -31.31 28.42 18.65
CA MET A 1 -30.81 29.71 19.20
C MET A 1 -29.41 30.03 18.65
N PHE A 2 -29.07 31.31 18.40
CA PHE A 2 -27.77 31.71 17.84
C PHE A 2 -26.73 31.99 18.94
N CYS A 3 -25.49 31.58 18.71
CA CYS A 3 -24.40 31.85 19.65
C CYS A 3 -24.03 33.33 19.66
N LYS A 4 -24.10 33.98 20.83
CA LYS A 4 -23.71 35.38 21.02
C LYS A 4 -22.22 35.65 20.80
N TYR A 5 -21.38 34.61 20.73
CA TYR A 5 -19.93 34.74 20.59
C TYR A 5 -19.42 34.45 19.17
N CYS A 6 -19.97 33.45 18.48
CA CYS A 6 -19.51 33.07 17.13
C CYS A 6 -20.60 33.13 16.05
N GLY A 7 -21.85 33.43 16.41
CA GLY A 7 -22.96 33.61 15.47
C GLY A 7 -23.55 32.32 14.90
N VAL A 8 -23.06 31.13 15.27
CA VAL A 8 -23.57 29.85 14.76
C VAL A 8 -24.96 29.52 15.33
N GLU A 9 -25.86 29.01 14.48
CA GLU A 9 -27.19 28.52 14.86
C GLU A 9 -27.10 27.16 15.58
N ASN A 10 -27.66 27.08 16.79
CA ASN A 10 -27.70 25.87 17.62
C ASN A 10 -29.14 25.41 17.79
N SER A 11 -29.32 24.12 18.09
CA SER A 11 -30.63 23.53 18.40
C SER A 11 -31.31 24.27 19.57
N ASN A 12 -32.64 24.23 19.63
CA ASN A 12 -33.35 24.79 20.77
C ASN A 12 -33.12 23.93 22.01
N GLY A 13 -32.60 24.53 23.09
CA GLY A 13 -32.22 23.83 24.32
C GLY A 13 -30.71 23.62 24.49
N SER A 14 -29.88 23.90 23.47
CA SER A 14 -28.41 23.79 23.58
C SER A 14 -27.86 24.73 24.64
N ARG A 15 -27.18 24.18 25.67
CA ARG A 15 -26.52 24.97 26.73
C ARG A 15 -25.23 25.64 26.23
N PHE A 16 -24.55 25.00 25.29
CA PHE A 16 -23.30 25.47 24.69
C PHE A 16 -23.40 25.61 23.17
N CYS A 17 -22.52 26.41 22.59
CA CYS A 17 -22.46 26.53 21.15
C CYS A 17 -21.75 25.35 20.49
N LYS A 18 -22.43 24.68 19.55
CA LYS A 18 -21.91 23.57 18.73
C LYS A 18 -20.65 23.88 17.93
N SER A 19 -20.32 25.16 17.76
CA SER A 19 -19.16 25.58 16.98
C SER A 19 -18.00 26.13 17.82
N CYS A 20 -18.26 26.78 18.95
CA CYS A 20 -17.19 27.44 19.70
C CYS A 20 -17.16 27.08 21.19
N GLY A 21 -18.01 26.15 21.64
CA GLY A 21 -18.02 25.63 23.01
C GLY A 21 -18.44 26.61 24.11
N LYS A 22 -18.67 27.89 23.80
CA LYS A 22 -19.04 28.89 24.81
C LYS A 22 -20.48 28.72 25.26
N SER A 23 -20.71 28.85 26.57
CA SER A 23 -22.04 28.85 27.18
C SER A 23 -22.94 29.91 26.53
N LEU A 24 -24.18 29.54 26.27
CA LEU A 24 -25.18 30.44 25.70
C LEU A 24 -25.97 31.22 26.78
N GLY A 25 -25.59 31.10 28.06
CA GLY A 25 -26.28 31.48 29.32
C GLY A 25 -26.96 32.87 29.49
N ASP A 26 -27.79 33.15 30.54
CA ASP A 26 -28.09 32.42 31.82
C ASP A 26 -29.39 32.88 32.57
N HIS A 27 -29.91 32.05 33.49
CA HIS A 27 -30.65 32.51 34.69
C HIS A 27 -29.63 33.11 35.68
N GLN A 28 -29.72 34.41 35.97
CA GLN A 28 -28.85 35.14 36.93
C GLN A 28 -29.62 35.64 38.16
N PRO A 29 -28.88 36.03 39.23
CA PRO A 29 -29.01 37.44 39.65
C PRO A 29 -27.68 38.21 39.84
N GLN A 30 -27.62 39.33 39.11
CA GLN A 30 -27.10 40.70 39.40
C GLN A 30 -25.63 41.04 39.77
N GLU A 31 -25.00 41.72 38.79
CA GLU A 31 -24.26 43.02 38.78
C GLU A 31 -23.10 43.37 39.74
N ALA A 32 -21.95 43.76 39.15
CA ALA A 32 -21.38 45.13 39.24
C ALA A 32 -20.27 45.38 38.18
N GLU A 33 -20.28 46.58 37.60
CA GLU A 33 -19.44 47.09 36.48
C GLU A 33 -18.03 47.59 36.89
N ALA A 34 -17.07 47.64 35.95
CA ALA A 34 -16.42 48.91 35.51
C ALA A 34 -15.24 48.75 34.49
N ASN A 35 -15.41 49.45 33.36
CA ASN A 35 -14.46 50.24 32.54
C ASN A 35 -13.27 49.64 31.73
N SER A 36 -13.31 49.98 30.43
CA SER A 36 -12.27 49.94 29.35
C SER A 36 -11.47 51.27 29.31
N PRO A 37 -10.61 51.61 28.31
CA PRO A 37 -10.00 50.86 27.18
C PRO A 37 -8.49 51.16 26.95
N ILE A 38 -7.87 50.62 25.87
CA ILE A 38 -7.04 51.33 24.84
C ILE A 38 -6.13 50.33 24.07
N ALA A 39 -6.28 50.28 22.74
CA ALA A 39 -5.24 50.01 21.72
C ALA A 39 -4.92 51.36 21.02
N PRO A 40 -3.97 51.55 20.07
CA PRO A 40 -3.19 50.57 19.27
C PRO A 40 -1.70 51.00 19.03
N ASN A 41 -0.91 50.27 18.23
CA ASN A 41 -0.40 50.74 16.92
C ASN A 41 0.74 49.89 16.31
N GLU A 42 0.72 49.92 14.97
CA GLU A 42 1.56 49.50 13.85
C GLU A 42 3.12 49.47 13.91
N ASN A 43 3.62 48.80 12.86
CA ASN A 43 4.68 49.20 11.91
C ASN A 43 6.11 48.65 12.11
N SER A 44 6.56 47.77 11.21
CA SER A 44 7.44 48.10 10.04
C SER A 44 8.87 47.59 10.33
N ASN A 45 9.79 47.24 9.42
CA ASN A 45 9.94 47.16 7.97
C ASN A 45 11.36 46.57 7.73
N ILE A 46 11.67 46.10 6.49
CA ILE A 46 13.02 46.12 5.84
C ILE A 46 14.05 45.05 6.33
N ASN A 47 14.80 44.28 5.52
CA ASN A 47 15.40 44.50 4.21
C ASN A 47 15.77 43.20 3.46
N ALA A 48 15.84 43.32 2.14
CA ALA A 48 16.39 42.36 1.18
C ALA A 48 17.93 42.47 1.07
N ASN A 49 18.57 41.42 0.53
CA ASN A 49 19.80 41.56 -0.23
C ASN A 49 19.88 40.47 -1.32
N GLU A 50 19.93 40.93 -2.56
CA GLU A 50 20.24 40.16 -3.77
C GLU A 50 21.74 39.83 -3.81
N ASN A 51 22.10 38.72 -4.47
CA ASN A 51 23.18 38.77 -5.46
C ASN A 51 23.07 37.65 -6.50
N VAL A 52 23.21 38.11 -7.73
CA VAL A 52 23.13 37.49 -9.05
C VAL A 52 24.52 36.96 -9.44
N ASN A 53 24.64 35.79 -10.09
CA ASN A 53 24.94 35.67 -11.53
C ASN A 53 25.40 34.27 -11.98
N ALA A 54 24.98 33.93 -13.19
CA ALA A 54 25.40 32.81 -14.02
C ALA A 54 26.55 33.19 -14.97
N ASN A 55 27.37 32.22 -15.41
CA ASN A 55 27.58 31.85 -16.83
C ASN A 55 28.78 30.90 -17.08
N ILE A 56 28.49 29.79 -17.76
CA ILE A 56 29.04 29.27 -19.05
C ILE A 56 30.47 29.68 -19.47
N ASN A 57 31.38 28.71 -19.72
CA ASN A 57 31.87 28.35 -21.08
C ASN A 57 32.89 27.18 -21.13
N ALA A 58 32.89 26.51 -22.28
CA ALA A 58 33.65 25.32 -22.69
C ALA A 58 35.09 25.59 -23.18
N ASN A 59 35.97 24.57 -23.14
CA ASN A 59 36.58 23.91 -24.32
C ASN A 59 37.83 23.03 -24.00
N VAL A 60 37.78 21.78 -24.50
CA VAL A 60 38.75 21.03 -25.36
C VAL A 60 40.22 20.85 -24.91
N TYR A 61 40.71 19.60 -24.86
CA TYR A 61 41.74 18.99 -25.74
C TYR A 61 41.93 17.48 -25.48
N ALA A 62 42.28 16.76 -26.55
CA ALA A 62 42.35 15.30 -26.73
C ALA A 62 43.63 14.61 -26.20
N ASN A 63 43.59 13.28 -25.96
CA ASN A 63 44.24 12.24 -26.79
C ASN A 63 44.51 10.90 -26.05
N ALA A 64 44.34 9.82 -26.84
CA ALA A 64 45.11 8.57 -26.94
C ALA A 64 44.96 7.42 -25.91
N GLY A 65 44.72 6.22 -26.46
CA GLY A 65 45.58 5.06 -26.18
C GLY A 65 44.91 3.78 -25.67
N SER A 66 44.69 2.82 -26.57
CA SER A 66 44.25 1.44 -26.31
C SER A 66 45.37 0.51 -25.80
N ASN A 67 45.02 -0.47 -24.94
CA ASN A 67 45.36 -1.92 -24.97
C ASN A 67 45.60 -2.54 -23.58
N VAL A 68 45.02 -3.75 -23.33
CA VAL A 68 45.71 -5.04 -23.05
C VAL A 68 44.68 -6.16 -22.66
N ASN A 69 44.59 -7.19 -23.52
CA ASN A 69 44.44 -8.67 -23.39
C ASN A 69 43.82 -9.36 -22.15
N ASN A 70 43.03 -10.44 -22.39
CA ASN A 70 43.47 -11.81 -22.04
C ASN A 70 42.66 -13.01 -22.63
N TYR A 71 43.38 -14.14 -22.71
CA TYR A 71 43.21 -15.47 -23.32
C TYR A 71 42.09 -16.42 -22.81
N GLY A 72 41.76 -17.46 -23.61
CA GLY A 72 41.27 -18.77 -23.08
C GLY A 72 40.72 -19.82 -24.08
N ASP A 73 41.62 -20.67 -24.61
CA ASP A 73 41.55 -22.04 -25.21
C ASP A 73 40.25 -22.87 -25.37
N GLY A 74 40.21 -23.72 -26.43
CA GLY A 74 39.35 -24.93 -26.45
C GLY A 74 39.21 -25.79 -27.73
N PHE A 75 40.25 -26.55 -28.09
CA PHE A 75 40.29 -27.88 -28.78
C PHE A 75 39.55 -28.24 -30.11
N ALA A 76 40.39 -28.85 -30.97
CA ALA A 76 40.18 -29.54 -32.26
C ALA A 76 39.15 -30.70 -32.31
N THR A 77 38.63 -31.01 -33.51
CA THR A 77 39.06 -32.19 -34.34
C THR A 77 38.21 -32.35 -35.63
N VAL A 78 38.90 -32.58 -36.75
CA VAL A 78 38.46 -33.18 -38.05
C VAL A 78 38.69 -34.72 -37.96
N PRO A 79 38.41 -35.65 -38.92
CA PRO A 79 37.72 -35.68 -40.24
C PRO A 79 36.83 -36.97 -40.43
N PRO A 80 36.48 -37.56 -41.62
CA PRO A 80 37.33 -38.03 -42.75
C PRO A 80 36.82 -37.63 -44.18
N ILE A 81 37.63 -37.36 -45.21
CA ILE A 81 38.60 -38.14 -46.01
C ILE A 81 38.00 -39.12 -47.07
N ASN A 82 38.36 -38.84 -48.34
CA ASN A 82 38.60 -39.74 -49.53
C ASN A 82 37.40 -40.33 -50.31
N VAL A 83 37.43 -40.57 -51.64
CA VAL A 83 38.43 -40.52 -52.73
C VAL A 83 37.69 -40.83 -54.06
N LYS A 84 38.13 -40.27 -55.21
CA LYS A 84 38.54 -41.08 -56.41
C LYS A 84 39.14 -40.25 -57.55
N LYS A 85 40.47 -40.37 -57.56
CA LYS A 85 41.49 -40.28 -58.62
C LYS A 85 41.09 -40.89 -59.98
N LYS A 86 41.60 -40.32 -61.08
CA LYS A 86 42.05 -41.12 -62.25
C LYS A 86 43.20 -40.45 -63.03
N ASN A 87 44.40 -40.99 -62.80
CA ASN A 87 45.56 -41.24 -63.69
C ASN A 87 45.25 -41.28 -65.22
N ASN A 88 46.12 -40.98 -66.20
CA ASN A 88 47.59 -40.97 -66.34
C ASN A 88 48.00 -40.37 -67.72
N MET A 89 49.30 -40.04 -67.84
CA MET A 89 50.23 -40.31 -68.97
C MET A 89 50.73 -39.12 -69.82
N LEU A 90 52.06 -38.90 -69.75
CA LEU A 90 52.87 -38.16 -70.74
C LEU A 90 53.33 -39.09 -71.87
N PRO A 91 53.63 -38.56 -73.08
CA PRO A 91 55.05 -38.48 -73.45
C PRO A 91 55.46 -37.20 -74.23
N LEU A 92 56.77 -36.99 -74.19
CA LEU A 92 57.63 -35.96 -74.78
C LEU A 92 57.57 -35.90 -76.32
N PHE A 93 57.64 -34.71 -76.96
CA PHE A 93 58.50 -34.35 -78.11
C PHE A 93 58.31 -32.88 -78.58
N ILE A 94 59.27 -32.02 -78.22
CA ILE A 94 60.03 -31.02 -79.01
C ILE A 94 59.30 -30.03 -79.99
N ILE A 95 59.32 -28.75 -79.54
CA ILE A 95 59.70 -27.48 -80.21
C ILE A 95 58.96 -27.04 -81.49
N GLY A 96 58.25 -25.91 -81.37
CA GLY A 96 57.98 -24.99 -82.48
C GLY A 96 56.72 -24.12 -82.31
N GLY A 97 56.75 -23.12 -81.41
CA GLY A 97 55.66 -22.12 -81.33
C GLY A 97 55.42 -21.40 -80.00
N ALA A 98 56.28 -21.55 -78.99
CA ALA A 98 56.03 -21.06 -77.62
C ALA A 98 56.15 -19.54 -77.40
N PHE A 99 56.58 -18.74 -78.39
CA PHE A 99 56.82 -17.30 -78.17
C PHE A 99 55.61 -16.39 -78.44
N ILE A 100 54.65 -16.82 -79.26
CA ILE A 100 53.44 -16.02 -79.54
C ILE A 100 52.36 -16.28 -78.49
N GLY A 101 52.22 -17.52 -78.00
CA GLY A 101 51.28 -17.86 -76.92
C GLY A 101 51.60 -17.20 -75.59
N VAL A 102 52.88 -17.12 -75.18
CA VAL A 102 53.29 -16.47 -73.93
C VAL A 102 53.15 -14.95 -74.02
N ILE A 103 53.41 -14.33 -75.17
CA ILE A 103 53.20 -12.88 -75.36
C ILE A 103 51.70 -12.56 -75.42
N VAL A 104 50.88 -13.39 -76.06
CA VAL A 104 49.42 -13.19 -76.09
C VAL A 104 48.81 -13.45 -74.71
N ILE A 105 49.26 -14.47 -73.96
CA ILE A 105 48.84 -14.68 -72.57
C ILE A 105 49.38 -13.57 -71.67
N ALA A 106 50.62 -13.11 -71.84
CA ALA A 106 51.17 -12.00 -71.06
C ALA A 106 50.50 -10.67 -71.38
N VAL A 107 50.10 -10.42 -72.63
CA VAL A 107 49.34 -9.23 -73.07
C VAL A 107 47.87 -9.33 -72.66
N LEU A 108 47.26 -10.52 -72.71
CA LEU A 108 45.91 -10.75 -72.16
C LEU A 108 45.92 -10.60 -70.63
N LEU A 109 46.94 -11.13 -69.94
CA LEU A 109 47.18 -10.87 -68.52
C LEU A 109 47.49 -9.38 -68.28
N PHE A 110 48.25 -8.70 -69.14
CA PHE A 110 48.52 -7.25 -69.02
C PHE A 110 47.27 -6.40 -69.25
N ILE A 111 46.33 -6.85 -70.09
CA ILE A 111 45.05 -6.19 -70.33
C ILE A 111 44.09 -6.47 -69.17
N ILE A 112 44.05 -7.71 -68.65
CA ILE A 112 43.24 -8.12 -67.49
C ILE A 112 43.75 -7.44 -66.19
N PHE A 113 45.07 -7.34 -66.00
CA PHE A 113 45.70 -6.64 -64.85
C PHE A 113 45.88 -5.13 -65.05
N GLY A 114 45.75 -4.64 -66.29
CA GLY A 114 45.90 -3.21 -66.63
C GLY A 114 44.58 -2.44 -66.66
N MET A 115 43.45 -3.13 -66.75
CA MET A 115 42.11 -2.54 -66.61
C MET A 115 41.73 -2.51 -65.13
N LYS A 116 41.38 -1.33 -64.60
CA LYS A 116 40.78 -1.22 -63.27
C LYS A 116 39.50 -2.06 -63.24
N GLN A 117 39.46 -3.06 -62.36
CA GLN A 117 38.23 -3.83 -62.14
C GLN A 117 37.17 -2.91 -61.55
N THR A 118 35.93 -3.08 -62.00
CA THR A 118 34.78 -2.34 -61.49
C THR A 118 33.91 -3.33 -60.72
N ILE A 119 33.68 -3.06 -59.44
CA ILE A 119 32.87 -3.87 -58.53
C ILE A 119 31.55 -3.13 -58.32
N ASN A 120 30.42 -3.76 -58.68
CA ASN A 120 29.09 -3.22 -58.42
C ASN A 120 28.63 -3.70 -57.04
N LEU A 121 28.72 -2.85 -56.04
CA LEU A 121 28.45 -3.22 -54.64
C LEU A 121 26.97 -3.56 -54.40
N ASN A 122 26.05 -3.02 -55.20
CA ASN A 122 24.62 -3.37 -55.11
C ASN A 122 24.34 -4.84 -55.42
N ASP A 123 25.19 -5.52 -56.21
CA ASP A 123 25.00 -6.94 -56.54
C ASP A 123 25.28 -7.86 -55.34
N TYR A 124 25.98 -7.35 -54.31
CA TYR A 124 26.34 -8.06 -53.09
C TYR A 124 25.58 -7.56 -51.85
N LEU A 125 24.65 -6.62 -52.03
CA LEU A 125 23.85 -6.05 -50.95
C LEU A 125 22.61 -6.93 -50.68
N THR A 126 22.50 -7.42 -49.45
CA THR A 126 21.32 -8.13 -48.96
C THR A 126 20.61 -7.29 -47.89
N ILE A 127 19.33 -7.00 -48.12
CA ILE A 127 18.46 -6.35 -47.13
C ILE A 127 17.33 -7.31 -46.76
N LYS A 128 17.20 -7.64 -45.48
CA LYS A 128 16.18 -8.56 -44.96
C LYS A 128 15.43 -7.93 -43.80
N ALA A 129 14.12 -7.84 -43.92
CA ALA A 129 13.25 -7.54 -42.79
C ALA A 129 12.88 -8.82 -42.04
N SER A 130 12.80 -8.75 -40.71
CA SER A 130 12.40 -9.87 -39.86
C SER A 130 11.62 -9.40 -38.63
N GLY A 131 10.99 -10.33 -37.93
CA GLY A 131 10.19 -10.03 -36.72
C GLY A 131 8.70 -9.84 -37.01
N TYR A 132 8.05 -9.00 -36.20
CA TYR A 132 6.60 -8.82 -36.20
C TYR A 132 6.19 -7.47 -36.77
N ASN A 133 5.04 -7.41 -37.43
CA ASN A 133 4.51 -6.18 -38.02
C ASN A 133 4.26 -5.12 -36.93
N GLY A 134 4.95 -3.97 -37.02
CA GLY A 134 4.96 -2.90 -36.01
C GLY A 134 6.18 -2.93 -35.07
N TYR A 135 6.89 -4.05 -35.06
CA TYR A 135 8.08 -4.33 -34.24
C TYR A 135 9.14 -5.03 -35.10
N GLY A 136 9.12 -4.81 -36.41
CA GLY A 136 10.02 -5.45 -37.35
C GLY A 136 11.37 -4.75 -37.34
N THR A 137 12.42 -5.51 -37.61
CA THR A 137 13.78 -4.99 -37.77
C THR A 137 14.27 -5.26 -39.18
N VAL A 138 15.27 -4.48 -39.61
CA VAL A 138 15.95 -4.71 -40.89
C VAL A 138 17.44 -4.97 -40.66
N GLU A 139 17.94 -5.99 -41.33
CA GLU A 139 19.35 -6.30 -41.43
C GLU A 139 19.84 -5.96 -42.83
N ILE A 140 20.96 -5.22 -42.90
CA ILE A 140 21.63 -4.85 -44.14
C ILE A 140 23.02 -5.50 -44.08
N ASN A 141 23.30 -6.38 -45.03
CA ASN A 141 24.55 -7.12 -45.11
C ASN A 141 25.18 -6.97 -46.48
N ILE A 142 26.50 -6.80 -46.52
CA ILE A 142 27.29 -6.85 -47.76
C ILE A 142 28.01 -8.20 -47.76
N ASP A 143 27.87 -8.95 -48.86
CA ASP A 143 28.49 -10.26 -49.02
C ASP A 143 29.98 -10.13 -49.39
N TRP A 144 30.81 -9.74 -48.40
CA TRP A 144 32.25 -9.52 -48.59
C TRP A 144 32.99 -10.79 -49.00
N ASP A 145 32.56 -11.96 -48.53
CA ASP A 145 33.13 -13.26 -48.92
C ASP A 145 32.98 -13.50 -50.43
N SER A 146 31.80 -13.22 -50.99
CA SER A 146 31.56 -13.35 -52.42
C SER A 146 32.36 -12.33 -53.24
N ILE A 147 32.54 -11.11 -52.73
CA ILE A 147 33.39 -10.10 -53.36
C ILE A 147 34.85 -10.55 -53.36
N GLU A 148 35.34 -11.11 -52.25
CA GLU A 148 36.70 -11.66 -52.13
C GLU A 148 36.92 -12.83 -53.09
N GLU A 149 36.02 -13.81 -53.12
CA GLU A 149 36.12 -14.94 -54.03
C GLU A 149 36.12 -14.49 -55.50
N GLU A 150 35.29 -13.51 -55.85
CA GLU A 150 35.18 -13.06 -57.23
C GLU A 150 36.30 -12.11 -57.65
N TYR A 151 36.72 -11.18 -56.79
CA TYR A 151 37.59 -10.07 -57.16
C TYR A 151 38.95 -10.05 -56.47
N GLY A 152 39.14 -10.73 -55.33
CA GLY A 152 40.36 -10.65 -54.52
C GLY A 152 41.64 -10.89 -55.33
N GLU A 153 41.66 -11.92 -56.18
CA GLU A 153 42.81 -12.21 -57.07
C GLU A 153 42.89 -11.30 -58.32
N LYS A 154 41.81 -10.59 -58.67
CA LYS A 154 41.69 -9.75 -59.88
C LYS A 154 42.07 -8.30 -59.63
N ILE A 155 42.09 -7.86 -58.37
CA ILE A 155 42.47 -6.50 -57.97
C ILE A 155 43.84 -6.51 -57.29
N SER A 156 44.45 -5.32 -57.18
CA SER A 156 45.78 -5.20 -56.60
C SER A 156 45.97 -3.89 -55.87
N PHE A 157 46.88 -3.89 -54.90
CA PHE A 157 47.28 -2.69 -54.18
C PHE A 157 48.00 -1.66 -55.07
N THR A 158 47.89 -0.39 -54.70
CA THR A 158 48.63 0.73 -55.30
C THR A 158 50.08 0.76 -54.80
N GLY A 159 50.89 1.67 -55.35
CA GLY A 159 52.21 1.97 -54.77
C GLY A 159 52.09 2.59 -53.38
N SER A 160 51.16 3.53 -53.21
CA SER A 160 50.92 4.23 -51.94
C SER A 160 50.55 3.28 -50.80
N ALA A 161 49.80 2.21 -51.09
CA ALA A 161 49.49 1.20 -50.07
C ALA A 161 50.75 0.50 -49.57
N LYS A 162 51.72 0.22 -50.44
CA LYS A 162 53.00 -0.39 -50.03
C LYS A 162 53.82 0.55 -49.16
N ASP A 163 53.73 1.85 -49.41
CA ASP A 163 54.44 2.86 -48.62
C ASP A 163 53.81 3.02 -47.23
N GLU A 164 52.48 2.96 -47.13
CA GLU A 164 51.73 3.09 -45.86
C GLU A 164 51.82 1.82 -45.00
N TYR A 165 51.48 0.67 -45.57
CA TYR A 165 51.34 -0.59 -44.83
C TYR A 165 52.64 -1.42 -44.80
N GLY A 166 53.64 -1.06 -45.60
CA GLY A 166 54.94 -1.75 -45.62
C GLY A 166 54.81 -3.25 -45.85
N SER A 167 55.52 -4.04 -45.05
CA SER A 167 55.49 -5.52 -45.14
C SER A 167 54.17 -6.16 -44.70
N PHE A 168 53.25 -5.41 -44.09
CA PHE A 168 51.97 -5.94 -43.64
C PHE A 168 51.03 -6.24 -44.82
N ILE A 169 51.21 -5.53 -45.93
CA ILE A 169 50.39 -5.67 -47.14
C ILE A 169 50.42 -7.07 -47.76
N ASP A 170 51.47 -7.85 -47.49
CA ASP A 170 51.61 -9.24 -47.96
C ASP A 170 50.67 -10.22 -47.23
N TYR A 171 50.03 -9.79 -46.14
CA TYR A 171 49.11 -10.57 -45.32
C TYR A 171 47.65 -10.11 -45.40
N MET A 172 47.36 -9.09 -46.22
CA MET A 172 46.02 -8.52 -46.38
C MET A 172 45.46 -8.79 -47.77
N SER A 173 44.15 -8.97 -47.88
CA SER A 173 43.45 -8.82 -49.15
C SER A 173 43.18 -7.33 -49.47
N PRO A 174 43.26 -6.89 -50.74
CA PRO A 174 42.74 -5.58 -51.12
C PRO A 174 41.24 -5.39 -50.84
N ILE A 175 40.45 -6.46 -50.70
CA ILE A 175 39.04 -6.37 -50.29
C ILE A 175 38.90 -5.93 -48.83
N GLU A 176 39.82 -6.30 -47.94
CA GLU A 176 39.78 -5.84 -46.54
C GLU A 176 39.80 -4.31 -46.44
N ILE A 177 40.59 -3.63 -47.30
CA ILE A 177 40.60 -2.16 -47.36
C ILE A 177 39.27 -1.59 -47.90
N ILE A 178 38.63 -2.30 -48.84
CA ILE A 178 37.33 -1.89 -49.37
C ILE A 178 36.25 -2.09 -48.30
N GLU A 179 36.25 -3.23 -47.60
CA GLU A 179 35.34 -3.55 -46.51
C GLU A 179 35.43 -2.50 -45.39
N ASP A 180 36.64 -2.12 -44.99
CA ASP A 180 36.85 -1.10 -43.94
C ASP A 180 36.34 0.30 -44.34
N GLY A 181 36.31 0.61 -45.64
CA GLY A 181 35.94 1.93 -46.16
C GLY A 181 34.51 2.04 -46.70
N VAL A 182 33.71 0.97 -46.63
CA VAL A 182 32.36 0.92 -47.21
C VAL A 182 31.34 0.53 -46.15
N SER A 183 30.30 1.34 -46.01
CA SER A 183 29.14 1.01 -45.17
C SER A 183 27.83 1.40 -45.84
N VAL A 184 26.73 0.82 -45.34
CA VAL A 184 25.36 1.17 -45.78
C VAL A 184 24.55 1.58 -44.56
N GLU A 185 23.98 2.78 -44.62
CA GLU A 185 23.15 3.34 -43.56
C GLU A 185 21.70 3.45 -44.01
N THR A 186 20.76 3.29 -43.09
CA THR A 186 19.34 3.54 -43.35
C THR A 186 18.72 4.50 -42.34
N ASN A 187 17.58 5.09 -42.69
CA ASN A 187 16.87 6.05 -41.86
C ASN A 187 16.15 5.42 -40.66
N THR A 188 15.86 4.12 -40.69
CA THR A 188 15.26 3.39 -39.55
C THR A 188 15.65 1.92 -39.58
N TYR A 189 15.92 1.35 -38.40
CA TYR A 189 16.33 -0.05 -38.24
C TYR A 189 15.29 -0.92 -37.53
N SER A 190 14.29 -0.32 -36.88
CA SER A 190 13.31 -1.00 -36.03
C SER A 190 11.90 -0.39 -36.16
N TYR A 191 10.93 -0.99 -35.47
CA TYR A 191 9.51 -0.60 -35.50
C TYR A 191 8.88 -0.61 -36.90
N LEU A 192 9.36 -1.51 -37.76
CA LEU A 192 8.91 -1.63 -39.14
C LEU A 192 7.57 -2.37 -39.24
N THR A 193 6.77 -1.96 -40.23
CA THR A 193 5.52 -2.58 -40.65
C THR A 193 5.59 -3.03 -42.10
N ASN A 194 4.78 -4.02 -42.47
CA ASN A 194 4.63 -4.45 -43.86
C ASN A 194 4.13 -3.28 -44.70
N ASN A 195 4.79 -3.06 -45.84
CA ASN A 195 4.64 -1.93 -46.76
C ASN A 195 5.37 -0.65 -46.39
N ASP A 196 6.10 -0.59 -45.27
CA ASP A 196 7.04 0.50 -45.06
C ASP A 196 8.11 0.49 -46.16
N GLU A 197 8.54 1.70 -46.55
CA GLU A 197 9.62 1.90 -47.49
C GLU A 197 10.77 2.56 -46.73
N ILE A 198 11.87 1.82 -46.56
CA ILE A 198 13.09 2.36 -45.97
C ILE A 198 14.04 2.82 -47.08
N GLU A 199 14.78 3.88 -46.83
CA GLU A 199 15.81 4.38 -47.74
C GLU A 199 17.18 3.96 -47.20
N TYR A 200 18.04 3.43 -48.06
CA TYR A 200 19.42 3.10 -47.71
C TYR A 200 20.40 3.92 -48.55
N LYS A 201 21.51 4.31 -47.94
CA LYS A 201 22.56 5.11 -48.54
C LYS A 201 23.91 4.43 -48.41
N TRP A 202 24.65 4.41 -49.50
CA TRP A 202 26.04 3.96 -49.49
C TRP A 202 26.93 5.08 -48.96
N ASN A 203 27.82 4.72 -48.04
CA ASN A 203 28.91 5.56 -47.59
C ASN A 203 30.21 4.89 -48.00
N VAL A 204 30.99 5.55 -48.84
CA VAL A 204 32.22 5.02 -49.42
C VAL A 204 33.32 6.04 -49.21
N ASP A 205 34.38 5.64 -48.51
CA ASP A 205 35.54 6.48 -48.28
C ASP A 205 36.42 6.50 -49.54
N ASP A 206 36.68 7.71 -50.05
CA ASP A 206 37.55 7.92 -51.22
C ASP A 206 38.98 7.41 -50.99
N VAL A 207 39.41 7.27 -49.72
CA VAL A 207 40.75 6.76 -49.34
C VAL A 207 41.01 5.35 -49.91
N ILE A 208 39.95 4.56 -50.13
CA ILE A 208 40.04 3.22 -50.75
C ILE A 208 40.81 3.30 -52.08
N PHE A 209 40.52 4.31 -52.90
CA PHE A 209 41.10 4.43 -54.24
C PHE A 209 42.57 4.89 -54.23
N GLU A 210 43.06 5.40 -53.09
CA GLU A 210 44.48 5.68 -52.90
C GLU A 210 45.28 4.38 -52.70
N TYR A 211 44.65 3.34 -52.15
CA TYR A 211 45.31 2.10 -51.74
C TYR A 211 44.98 0.88 -52.61
N VAL A 212 43.82 0.84 -53.24
CA VAL A 212 43.35 -0.30 -54.05
C VAL A 212 43.04 0.14 -55.49
N LYS A 213 43.53 -0.62 -56.48
CA LYS A 213 43.27 -0.34 -57.91
C LYS A 213 41.93 -0.90 -58.37
N CYS A 214 40.84 -0.31 -57.91
CA CYS A 214 39.49 -0.64 -58.34
C CYS A 214 38.69 0.61 -58.76
N ASN A 215 37.48 0.36 -59.29
CA ASN A 215 36.38 1.30 -59.29
C ASN A 215 35.22 0.62 -58.53
N LEU A 216 34.48 1.40 -57.75
CA LEU A 216 33.27 0.92 -57.08
C LEU A 216 32.07 1.61 -57.75
N GLU A 217 31.10 0.80 -58.20
CA GLU A 217 29.79 1.27 -58.64
C GLU A 217 28.77 0.95 -57.55
N TYR A 218 28.02 1.96 -57.13
CA TYR A 218 27.01 1.83 -56.10
C TYR A 218 25.93 2.90 -56.29
N ASN A 219 24.71 2.56 -55.89
CA ASN A 219 23.57 3.46 -55.94
C ASN A 219 22.75 3.29 -54.66
N ASP A 220 22.41 4.42 -54.06
CA ASP A 220 21.39 4.52 -53.03
C ASP A 220 20.08 3.93 -53.53
N GLY A 221 19.26 3.44 -52.61
CA GLY A 221 18.02 2.80 -53.00
C GLY A 221 16.99 2.75 -51.91
N LYS A 222 15.95 1.99 -52.21
CA LYS A 222 14.80 1.82 -51.34
C LYS A 222 14.49 0.35 -51.19
N TYR A 223 14.08 -0.04 -49.99
CA TYR A 223 13.64 -1.38 -49.69
C TYR A 223 12.21 -1.33 -49.16
N LYS A 224 11.32 -2.08 -49.81
CA LYS A 224 9.93 -2.23 -49.36
C LYS A 224 9.84 -3.41 -48.40
N VAL A 225 9.55 -3.11 -47.14
CA VAL A 225 9.37 -4.10 -46.07
C VAL A 225 8.18 -5.01 -46.39
N SER A 226 8.41 -6.31 -46.33
CA SER A 226 7.40 -7.34 -46.53
C SER A 226 7.74 -8.57 -45.70
N GLU A 227 6.78 -9.51 -45.59
CA GLU A 227 6.96 -10.79 -44.90
C GLU A 227 7.11 -10.72 -43.36
N LEU A 228 6.86 -9.57 -42.73
CA LEU A 228 6.78 -9.47 -41.28
C LEU A 228 5.55 -10.24 -40.76
N THR A 229 5.73 -10.97 -39.65
CA THR A 229 4.67 -11.79 -39.05
C THR A 229 3.62 -10.90 -38.38
N PRO A 230 2.31 -11.11 -38.56
CA PRO A 230 1.30 -10.37 -37.81
C PRO A 230 1.47 -10.55 -36.29
N ILE A 231 1.50 -9.44 -35.53
CA ILE A 231 1.59 -9.47 -34.08
C ILE A 231 0.23 -9.87 -33.47
N LYS A 232 0.25 -10.72 -32.43
CA LYS A 232 -0.96 -11.06 -31.66
C LYS A 232 -1.16 -10.08 -30.50
N THR A 233 -2.31 -10.16 -29.85
CA THR A 233 -2.56 -9.43 -28.62
C THR A 233 -2.98 -10.36 -27.48
N PHE A 234 -2.76 -9.93 -26.24
CA PHE A 234 -3.21 -10.61 -25.03
C PHE A 234 -3.87 -9.63 -24.05
N ASP A 235 -4.76 -10.12 -23.19
CA ASP A 235 -5.39 -9.32 -22.13
C ASP A 235 -4.52 -9.32 -20.88
N ALA A 236 -3.65 -8.33 -20.76
CA ALA A 236 -2.77 -8.16 -19.60
C ALA A 236 -3.53 -7.92 -18.29
N PHE A 237 -4.78 -7.43 -18.33
CA PHE A 237 -5.55 -7.17 -17.11
C PHE A 237 -6.33 -8.39 -16.62
N ALA A 238 -6.35 -9.50 -17.38
CA ALA A 238 -6.97 -10.75 -16.97
C ALA A 238 -6.18 -11.45 -15.84
N ASP A 239 -4.85 -11.34 -15.87
CA ASP A 239 -3.94 -11.93 -14.87
C ASP A 239 -3.45 -10.93 -13.81
N LEU A 240 -4.02 -9.71 -13.82
CA LEU A 240 -3.74 -8.66 -12.84
C LEU A 240 -4.67 -8.79 -11.63
N SER A 241 -4.09 -8.98 -10.46
CA SER A 241 -4.79 -8.94 -9.17
C SER A 241 -4.65 -7.55 -8.57
N VAL A 242 -5.80 -6.91 -8.33
CA VAL A 242 -5.92 -5.59 -7.72
C VAL A 242 -6.65 -5.76 -6.40
N VAL A 243 -5.98 -5.45 -5.29
CA VAL A 243 -6.51 -5.58 -3.94
C VAL A 243 -6.48 -4.22 -3.26
N PHE A 244 -7.60 -3.83 -2.67
CA PHE A 244 -7.71 -2.62 -1.86
C PHE A 244 -7.61 -2.97 -0.39
N GLU A 245 -6.81 -2.23 0.36
CA GLU A 245 -6.55 -2.47 1.79
C GLU A 245 -6.56 -1.16 2.58
N GLY A 246 -6.76 -1.26 3.90
CA GLY A 246 -6.78 -0.12 4.81
C GLY A 246 -8.19 0.37 5.13
N VAL A 247 -8.28 1.59 5.66
CA VAL A 247 -9.52 2.22 6.11
C VAL A 247 -9.71 3.52 5.36
N ALA A 248 -10.86 3.69 4.70
CA ALA A 248 -11.22 4.92 4.01
C ALA A 248 -11.25 6.11 4.99
N PRO A 249 -10.75 7.30 4.60
CA PRO A 249 -10.28 7.67 3.26
C PRO A 249 -8.79 7.38 3.01
N ASN A 250 -8.11 6.63 3.88
CA ASN A 250 -6.68 6.34 3.81
C ASN A 250 -6.37 4.95 3.22
N GLY A 251 -7.28 4.39 2.41
CA GLY A 251 -7.04 3.11 1.75
C GLY A 251 -5.90 3.17 0.73
N CYS A 252 -5.34 2.01 0.40
CA CYS A 252 -4.30 1.85 -0.60
C CYS A 252 -4.64 0.72 -1.58
N VAL A 253 -3.92 0.67 -2.69
CA VAL A 253 -4.05 -0.40 -3.70
C VAL A 253 -2.76 -1.19 -3.80
N ASN A 254 -2.90 -2.52 -3.75
CA ASN A 254 -1.84 -3.48 -3.95
C ASN A 254 -2.07 -4.20 -5.30
N ILE A 255 -1.06 -4.18 -6.15
CA ILE A 255 -1.10 -4.76 -7.49
C ILE A 255 -0.13 -5.93 -7.56
N SER A 256 -0.61 -7.08 -8.05
CA SER A 256 0.26 -8.21 -8.38
C SER A 256 -0.15 -8.83 -9.70
N TYR A 257 0.84 -9.32 -10.46
CA TYR A 257 0.61 -9.90 -11.78
C TYR A 257 1.06 -11.36 -11.80
N LYS A 258 0.21 -12.24 -12.35
CA LYS A 258 0.47 -13.69 -12.45
C LYS A 258 0.80 -14.16 -13.87
N GLY A 259 0.62 -13.30 -14.87
CA GLY A 259 1.00 -13.62 -16.24
C GLY A 259 2.51 -13.70 -16.40
N LYS A 260 2.95 -14.21 -17.54
CA LYS A 260 4.39 -14.42 -17.84
C LYS A 260 4.95 -13.36 -18.80
N GLU A 261 4.06 -12.65 -19.48
CA GLU A 261 4.36 -11.70 -20.55
C GLU A 261 4.90 -10.38 -20.00
N LEU A 262 4.49 -10.02 -18.79
CA LEU A 262 4.84 -8.80 -18.07
C LEU A 262 5.23 -9.15 -16.63
N SER A 263 5.70 -8.16 -15.90
CA SER A 263 5.94 -8.18 -14.46
C SER A 263 5.02 -7.19 -13.74
N SER A 264 4.85 -7.34 -12.43
CA SER A 264 4.08 -6.34 -11.64
C SER A 264 4.67 -4.93 -11.73
N ALA A 265 5.97 -4.78 -12.02
CA ALA A 265 6.64 -3.49 -12.15
C ALA A 265 6.26 -2.75 -13.45
N ASP A 266 5.71 -3.46 -14.43
CA ASP A 266 5.20 -2.86 -15.67
C ASP A 266 3.82 -2.22 -15.48
N PHE A 267 3.22 -2.31 -14.29
CA PHE A 267 1.94 -1.70 -13.98
C PHE A 267 2.14 -0.49 -13.07
N SER A 268 1.47 0.62 -13.39
CA SER A 268 1.44 1.84 -12.60
C SER A 268 0.01 2.29 -12.32
N CYS A 269 -0.21 3.02 -11.24
CA CYS A 269 -1.54 3.51 -10.85
C CYS A 269 -1.46 5.01 -10.54
N GLU A 270 -2.46 5.79 -10.97
CA GLU A 270 -2.49 7.24 -10.75
C GLU A 270 -2.49 7.62 -9.27
N ASN A 271 -3.26 6.88 -8.46
CA ASN A 271 -3.40 7.06 -7.03
C ASN A 271 -3.17 5.72 -6.33
N THR A 272 -2.17 5.66 -5.46
CA THR A 272 -1.83 4.42 -4.73
C THR A 272 -2.28 4.42 -3.27
N SER A 273 -2.69 5.57 -2.75
CA SER A 273 -3.09 5.79 -1.36
C SER A 273 -4.12 6.91 -1.26
N GLY A 274 -4.78 7.04 -0.11
CA GLY A 274 -5.82 8.06 0.10
C GLY A 274 -7.13 7.70 -0.60
N LEU A 275 -7.41 6.39 -0.68
CA LEU A 275 -8.55 5.84 -1.40
C LEU A 275 -9.75 5.62 -0.47
N SER A 276 -10.95 5.86 -1.01
CA SER A 276 -12.25 5.61 -0.39
C SER A 276 -13.10 4.70 -1.27
N ASN A 277 -14.05 3.98 -0.67
CA ASN A 277 -15.01 3.19 -1.44
C ASN A 277 -15.78 4.09 -2.44
N GLY A 278 -15.88 3.64 -3.69
CA GLY A 278 -16.48 4.38 -4.80
C GLY A 278 -15.51 5.25 -5.59
N ASP A 279 -14.27 5.44 -5.13
CA ASP A 279 -13.23 6.09 -5.92
C ASP A 279 -12.95 5.29 -7.19
N LYS A 280 -12.62 5.99 -8.27
CA LYS A 280 -12.20 5.40 -9.54
C LYS A 280 -10.71 5.62 -9.69
N ILE A 281 -9.97 4.53 -9.87
CA ILE A 281 -8.54 4.58 -10.16
C ILE A 281 -8.26 3.95 -11.51
N LYS A 282 -7.26 4.48 -12.21
CA LYS A 282 -6.76 3.93 -13.46
C LYS A 282 -5.38 3.30 -13.27
N ILE A 283 -5.26 2.06 -13.72
CA ILE A 283 -4.01 1.31 -13.80
C ILE A 283 -3.53 1.29 -15.25
N PHE A 284 -2.26 1.60 -15.47
CA PHE A 284 -1.60 1.68 -16.77
C PHE A 284 -0.50 0.62 -16.89
N ILE A 285 -0.22 0.21 -18.13
CA ILE A 285 0.93 -0.61 -18.48
C ILE A 285 2.01 0.30 -19.06
N ASP A 286 3.22 0.23 -18.51
CA ASP A 286 4.41 0.91 -19.03
C ASP A 286 4.77 0.33 -20.41
N ASP A 287 4.90 1.20 -21.41
CA ASP A 287 5.17 0.80 -22.79
C ASP A 287 6.66 0.51 -23.06
N SER A 288 7.54 0.84 -22.12
CA SER A 288 8.99 0.69 -22.24
C SER A 288 9.43 -0.75 -22.54
N ASN A 289 8.66 -1.76 -22.11
CA ASN A 289 8.99 -3.19 -22.26
C ASN A 289 8.15 -3.92 -23.34
N ILE A 290 7.36 -3.21 -24.15
CA ILE A 290 6.50 -3.86 -25.16
C ILE A 290 7.32 -4.55 -26.26
N GLU A 291 8.48 -4.01 -26.64
CA GLU A 291 9.34 -4.62 -27.66
C GLU A 291 9.85 -6.01 -27.21
N TYR A 292 10.13 -6.15 -25.92
CA TYR A 292 10.43 -7.45 -25.32
C TYR A 292 9.24 -8.41 -25.42
N CYS A 293 8.01 -7.90 -25.20
CA CYS A 293 6.80 -8.71 -25.33
C CYS A 293 6.61 -9.24 -26.76
N ALA A 294 6.75 -8.35 -27.74
CA ALA A 294 6.64 -8.69 -29.15
C ALA A 294 7.68 -9.74 -29.57
N SER A 295 8.95 -9.53 -29.22
CA SER A 295 10.05 -10.44 -29.59
C SER A 295 9.99 -11.79 -28.86
N SER A 296 9.67 -11.81 -27.56
CA SER A 296 9.71 -13.02 -26.73
C SER A 296 8.43 -13.86 -26.79
N PHE A 297 7.27 -13.22 -26.94
CA PHE A 297 5.97 -13.90 -26.90
C PHE A 297 5.17 -13.81 -28.20
N GLY A 298 5.61 -12.99 -29.16
CA GLY A 298 4.86 -12.75 -30.40
C GLY A 298 3.50 -12.09 -30.17
N ALA A 299 3.34 -11.42 -29.03
CA ALA A 299 2.12 -10.75 -28.64
C ALA A 299 2.40 -9.51 -27.79
N VAL A 300 1.48 -8.53 -27.85
CA VAL A 300 1.53 -7.29 -27.06
C VAL A 300 0.21 -7.08 -26.32
N PRO A 301 0.16 -6.25 -25.25
CA PRO A 301 -1.10 -5.98 -24.56
C PRO A 301 -2.18 -5.44 -25.51
N ALA A 302 -3.41 -5.94 -25.38
CA ALA A 302 -4.55 -5.49 -26.18
C ALA A 302 -5.03 -4.08 -25.78
N GLN A 303 -4.79 -3.69 -24.52
CA GLN A 303 -5.10 -2.40 -23.93
C GLN A 303 -3.97 -2.02 -22.97
N PHE A 304 -3.78 -0.72 -22.77
CA PHE A 304 -2.69 -0.16 -21.94
C PHE A 304 -3.18 0.51 -20.67
N GLU A 305 -4.49 0.63 -20.48
CA GLU A 305 -5.08 1.18 -19.27
C GLU A 305 -6.42 0.50 -18.96
N LYS A 306 -6.77 0.43 -17.67
CA LYS A 306 -8.06 -0.06 -17.21
C LYS A 306 -8.48 0.67 -15.93
N GLU A 307 -9.75 1.05 -15.87
CA GLU A 307 -10.38 1.67 -14.70
C GLU A 307 -10.88 0.60 -13.73
N TYR A 308 -10.64 0.82 -12.44
CA TYR A 308 -11.13 0.01 -11.33
C TYR A 308 -11.89 0.91 -10.35
N THR A 309 -12.96 0.38 -9.77
CA THR A 309 -13.68 1.04 -8.67
C THR A 309 -13.17 0.47 -7.36
N VAL A 310 -12.80 1.35 -6.43
CA VAL A 310 -12.36 0.99 -5.07
C VAL A 310 -13.57 0.47 -4.30
N GLU A 311 -13.48 -0.77 -3.82
CA GLU A 311 -14.53 -1.41 -3.05
C GLU A 311 -13.89 -2.28 -1.97
N GLY A 312 -14.61 -2.54 -0.88
CA GLY A 312 -14.18 -3.46 0.17
C GLY A 312 -13.26 -2.87 1.23
N LEU A 313 -13.04 -1.56 1.25
CA LEU A 313 -12.34 -0.90 2.36
C LEU A 313 -13.28 -0.76 3.57
N ASP A 314 -12.72 -0.90 4.77
CA ASP A 314 -13.39 -0.45 5.99
C ASP A 314 -13.49 1.09 5.99
N SER A 315 -14.35 1.67 6.81
CA SER A 315 -14.45 3.12 7.01
C SER A 315 -14.57 3.49 8.47
N TYR A 316 -14.25 4.73 8.84
CA TYR A 316 -14.55 5.23 10.18
C TYR A 316 -16.06 5.43 10.36
N LEU A 317 -16.55 5.12 11.57
CA LEU A 317 -17.91 5.49 11.97
C LEU A 317 -18.05 7.02 11.95
N MET A 318 -19.13 7.51 11.35
CA MET A 318 -19.31 8.94 11.07
C MET A 318 -20.35 9.61 11.96
N SER A 319 -21.25 8.83 12.56
CA SER A 319 -22.22 9.31 13.53
C SER A 319 -22.41 8.28 14.62
N SER A 320 -22.60 8.76 15.85
CA SER A 320 -23.00 7.90 16.97
C SER A 320 -24.38 7.27 16.80
N SER A 321 -25.22 7.84 15.93
CA SER A 321 -26.54 7.30 15.60
C SER A 321 -26.50 6.02 14.74
N ASP A 322 -25.36 5.75 14.11
CA ASP A 322 -25.12 4.56 13.30
C ASP A 322 -24.55 3.39 14.13
N LEU A 323 -24.36 3.57 15.44
CA LEU A 323 -23.97 2.48 16.33
C LEU A 323 -25.06 1.41 16.39
N ASP A 324 -24.68 0.15 16.23
CA ASP A 324 -25.60 -0.96 16.46
C ASP A 324 -25.83 -1.18 17.97
N GLU A 325 -26.99 -1.73 18.28
CA GLU A 325 -27.44 -1.94 19.67
C GLU A 325 -26.48 -2.82 20.48
N VAL A 326 -25.89 -3.83 19.83
CA VAL A 326 -24.96 -4.77 20.48
C VAL A 326 -23.68 -4.03 20.89
N SER A 327 -23.06 -3.28 19.98
CA SER A 327 -21.87 -2.48 20.29
C SER A 327 -22.12 -1.49 21.43
N VAL A 328 -23.28 -0.81 21.44
CA VAL A 328 -23.65 0.12 22.52
C VAL A 328 -23.74 -0.60 23.86
N VAL A 329 -24.41 -1.75 23.89
CA VAL A 329 -24.58 -2.57 25.09
C VAL A 329 -23.22 -3.03 25.64
N LEU A 330 -22.32 -3.51 24.78
CA LEU A 330 -20.97 -3.93 25.15
C LEU A 330 -20.14 -2.78 25.74
N MET A 331 -20.17 -1.61 25.10
CA MET A 331 -19.43 -0.43 25.58
C MET A 331 -19.98 0.09 26.91
N LYS A 332 -21.28 -0.05 27.18
CA LYS A 332 -21.89 0.29 28.47
C LYS A 332 -21.51 -0.70 29.56
N GLN A 333 -21.55 -2.00 29.28
CA GLN A 333 -21.09 -3.04 30.20
C GLN A 333 -19.64 -2.79 30.65
N ARG A 334 -18.77 -2.49 29.68
CA ARG A 334 -17.38 -2.14 29.98
C ARG A 334 -17.25 -0.89 30.84
N ALA A 335 -18.12 0.10 30.67
CA ALA A 335 -18.16 1.29 31.51
C ALA A 335 -18.45 0.93 32.98
N GLU A 336 -19.47 0.10 33.20
CA GLU A 336 -19.87 -0.37 34.53
C GLU A 336 -18.76 -1.19 35.19
N ASP A 337 -18.10 -2.08 34.43
CA ASP A 337 -17.00 -2.90 34.91
C ASP A 337 -15.78 -2.07 35.34
N VAL A 338 -15.43 -1.05 34.57
CA VAL A 338 -14.32 -0.13 34.88
C VAL A 338 -14.67 0.68 36.12
N PHE A 339 -15.87 1.26 36.18
CA PHE A 339 -16.32 2.08 37.32
C PHE A 339 -16.43 1.25 38.61
N ALA A 340 -16.93 0.01 38.54
CA ALA A 340 -16.98 -0.90 39.68
C ALA A 340 -15.58 -1.26 40.20
N SER A 341 -14.57 -1.35 39.32
CA SER A 341 -13.18 -1.52 39.76
C SER A 341 -12.66 -0.28 40.48
N GLU A 342 -12.92 0.91 39.95
CA GLU A 342 -12.54 2.19 40.57
C GLU A 342 -13.13 2.32 41.99
N ILE A 343 -14.40 1.95 42.17
CA ILE A 343 -15.05 1.92 43.50
C ILE A 343 -14.34 0.93 44.43
N THR A 344 -14.15 -0.30 43.98
CA THR A 344 -13.57 -1.37 44.82
C THR A 344 -12.15 -1.02 45.29
N GLU A 345 -11.39 -0.30 44.47
CA GLU A 345 -10.00 0.05 44.75
C GLU A 345 -9.87 1.31 45.59
N ASN A 346 -10.77 2.28 45.44
CA ASN A 346 -10.60 3.62 46.02
C ASN A 346 -11.59 3.98 47.13
N PHE A 347 -12.78 3.37 47.17
CA PHE A 347 -13.78 3.72 48.19
C PHE A 347 -13.40 3.10 49.54
N GLY A 348 -13.47 3.92 50.58
CA GLY A 348 -13.19 3.55 51.95
C GLY A 348 -14.41 3.62 52.86
N GLU A 349 -14.13 3.72 54.16
CA GLU A 349 -15.18 3.89 55.16
C GLU A 349 -15.93 5.21 54.95
N GLY A 350 -17.27 5.11 54.91
CA GLY A 350 -18.16 6.26 54.73
C GLY A 350 -18.42 6.65 53.28
N GLU A 351 -18.19 5.75 52.31
CA GLU A 351 -18.50 5.94 50.90
C GLU A 351 -19.36 4.79 50.38
N GLU A 352 -20.54 5.08 49.83
CA GLU A 352 -21.45 4.08 49.26
C GLU A 352 -22.00 4.54 47.91
N LEU A 353 -21.82 3.73 46.86
CA LEU A 353 -22.44 4.00 45.56
C LEU A 353 -23.96 3.85 45.67
N VAL A 354 -24.69 4.91 45.34
CA VAL A 354 -26.15 4.95 45.28
C VAL A 354 -26.65 4.58 43.88
N SER A 355 -26.06 5.16 42.84
CA SER A 355 -26.44 4.91 41.45
C SER A 355 -25.31 5.24 40.47
N LEU A 356 -25.33 4.60 39.29
CA LEU A 356 -24.55 4.99 38.13
C LEU A 356 -25.51 5.09 36.94
N THR A 357 -25.80 6.32 36.50
CA THR A 357 -26.81 6.58 35.47
C THR A 357 -26.15 6.99 34.16
N TYR A 358 -26.39 6.25 33.08
CA TYR A 358 -25.97 6.65 31.73
C TYR A 358 -26.76 7.88 31.26
N LEU A 359 -26.06 8.93 30.87
CA LEU A 359 -26.65 10.20 30.43
C LEU A 359 -26.68 10.37 28.92
N GLY A 360 -25.93 9.57 28.17
CA GLY A 360 -25.80 9.71 26.72
C GLY A 360 -24.35 9.74 26.26
N ASN A 361 -24.09 10.34 25.09
CA ASN A 361 -22.76 10.36 24.52
C ASN A 361 -22.35 11.70 23.90
N TYR A 362 -21.04 11.90 23.83
CA TYR A 362 -20.42 12.84 22.91
C TYR A 362 -19.66 12.07 21.85
N PHE A 363 -19.78 12.46 20.59
CA PHE A 363 -19.08 11.81 19.48
C PHE A 363 -18.30 12.82 18.67
N LEU A 364 -17.03 12.53 18.45
CA LEU A 364 -16.09 13.39 17.75
C LEU A 364 -15.55 12.67 16.52
N THR A 365 -15.49 13.37 15.40
CA THR A 365 -14.89 12.85 14.15
C THR A 365 -13.97 13.90 13.58
N THR A 366 -12.77 13.53 13.13
CA THR A 366 -11.88 14.48 12.45
C THR A 366 -12.53 14.98 11.17
N LYS A 367 -12.25 16.23 10.79
CA LYS A 367 -12.71 16.81 9.51
C LYS A 367 -12.04 16.16 8.28
N SER A 368 -10.94 15.43 8.50
CA SER A 368 -10.30 14.53 7.53
C SER A 368 -10.99 13.17 7.44
N TYR A 369 -11.95 12.88 8.33
CA TYR A 369 -12.73 11.63 8.37
C TYR A 369 -11.90 10.36 8.59
N ASP A 370 -10.75 10.51 9.22
CA ASP A 370 -9.75 9.46 9.44
C ASP A 370 -9.54 9.08 10.91
N TYR A 371 -10.37 9.61 11.82
CA TYR A 371 -10.33 9.29 13.23
C TYR A 371 -11.63 9.72 13.91
N ASN A 372 -12.04 8.98 14.93
CA ASN A 372 -13.17 9.33 15.78
C ASN A 372 -12.94 8.93 17.24
N VAL A 373 -13.74 9.53 18.12
CA VAL A 373 -13.79 9.21 19.55
C VAL A 373 -15.23 9.30 20.03
N LEU A 374 -15.70 8.25 20.70
CA LEU A 374 -16.98 8.19 21.39
C LEU A 374 -16.74 8.29 22.90
N TYR A 375 -17.43 9.21 23.57
CA TYR A 375 -17.49 9.33 25.02
C TYR A 375 -18.86 8.91 25.51
N LEU A 376 -18.96 7.84 26.29
CA LEU A 376 -20.17 7.48 27.04
C LEU A 376 -20.15 8.19 28.40
N VAL A 377 -21.16 9.00 28.67
CA VAL A 377 -21.20 9.89 29.83
C VAL A 377 -22.14 9.35 30.89
N TYR A 378 -21.68 9.38 32.14
CA TYR A 378 -22.40 8.86 33.29
C TYR A 378 -22.46 9.89 34.43
N LYS A 379 -23.50 9.75 35.25
CA LYS A 379 -23.62 10.37 36.56
C LYS A 379 -23.61 9.28 37.63
N GLY A 380 -22.52 9.20 38.37
CA GLY A 380 -22.45 8.46 39.62
C GLY A 380 -23.02 9.29 40.76
N GLN A 381 -23.74 8.65 41.68
CA GLN A 381 -24.17 9.26 42.93
C GLN A 381 -23.59 8.47 44.08
N VAL A 382 -22.85 9.13 44.96
CA VAL A 382 -22.17 8.50 46.09
C VAL A 382 -22.65 9.13 47.37
N ASN A 383 -23.14 8.31 48.29
CA ASN A 383 -23.43 8.76 49.64
C ASN A 383 -22.12 8.83 50.42
N ASN A 384 -21.83 10.01 50.96
CA ASN A 384 -20.68 10.27 51.79
C ASN A 384 -21.13 10.50 53.22
N SER A 385 -20.62 9.68 54.13
CA SER A 385 -20.95 9.75 55.55
C SER A 385 -19.71 9.94 56.42
N PHE A 386 -19.74 10.91 57.33
CA PHE A 386 -18.69 11.14 58.33
C PHE A 386 -19.29 11.71 59.61
N TYR A 387 -18.80 11.25 60.78
CA TYR A 387 -19.23 11.73 62.08
C TYR A 387 -18.02 12.02 62.97
N TYR A 388 -17.96 13.23 63.52
CA TYR A 388 -16.90 13.62 64.44
C TYR A 388 -17.37 14.75 65.37
N ASP A 389 -17.08 14.63 66.68
CA ASP A 389 -17.35 15.65 67.71
C ASP A 389 -18.77 16.26 67.67
N ASP A 390 -19.80 15.40 67.60
CA ASP A 390 -21.23 15.75 67.50
C ASP A 390 -21.66 16.48 66.20
N GLU A 391 -20.78 16.53 65.19
CA GLU A 391 -21.10 16.94 63.83
C GLU A 391 -21.23 15.72 62.90
N GLU A 392 -22.21 15.74 61.98
CA GLU A 392 -22.47 14.68 61.01
C GLU A 392 -22.55 15.28 59.59
N TYR A 393 -21.89 14.62 58.65
CA TYR A 393 -22.06 14.81 57.22
C TYR A 393 -22.63 13.52 56.64
N ASN A 394 -23.76 13.58 55.94
CA ASN A 394 -24.43 12.43 55.33
C ASN A 394 -25.21 12.91 54.11
N GLU A 395 -24.52 13.09 53.00
CA GLU A 395 -25.05 13.72 51.79
C GLU A 395 -24.69 12.89 50.54
N ILE A 396 -25.58 12.92 49.55
CA ILE A 396 -25.35 12.31 48.25
C ILE A 396 -24.64 13.32 47.36
N ASN A 397 -23.45 12.96 46.89
CA ASN A 397 -22.65 13.77 45.99
C ASN A 397 -22.67 13.19 44.57
N ASP A 398 -22.77 14.09 43.60
CA ASP A 398 -22.77 13.74 42.19
C ASP A 398 -21.34 13.68 41.65
N ILE A 399 -21.04 12.65 40.87
CA ILE A 399 -19.79 12.43 40.14
C ILE A 399 -20.14 12.32 38.66
N TYR A 400 -19.66 13.26 37.84
CA TYR A 400 -19.76 13.14 36.39
C TYR A 400 -18.51 12.44 35.86
N TRP A 401 -18.73 11.33 35.18
CA TRP A 401 -17.68 10.42 34.72
C TRP A 401 -17.92 10.02 33.26
N PHE A 402 -16.89 9.55 32.57
CA PHE A 402 -17.04 9.01 31.23
C PHE A 402 -16.16 7.78 31.01
N ILE A 403 -16.51 6.99 30.01
CA ILE A 403 -15.57 6.08 29.34
C ILE A 403 -15.53 6.44 27.86
N SER A 404 -14.35 6.37 27.24
CA SER A 404 -14.18 6.69 25.82
C SER A 404 -13.55 5.57 25.01
N TYR A 405 -13.96 5.47 23.75
CA TYR A 405 -13.47 4.53 22.75
C TYR A 405 -13.05 5.32 21.52
N SER A 406 -11.90 4.97 20.95
CA SER A 406 -11.35 5.63 19.75
C SER A 406 -11.28 4.67 18.57
N ASP A 407 -11.16 5.21 17.35
CA ASP A 407 -10.99 4.43 16.12
C ASP A 407 -12.14 3.45 15.84
N LEU A 408 -13.39 3.84 16.12
CA LEU A 408 -14.57 3.04 15.79
C LEU A 408 -14.71 2.94 14.27
N ARG A 409 -14.86 1.72 13.75
CA ARG A 409 -14.91 1.45 12.31
C ARG A 409 -16.22 0.79 11.90
N VAL A 410 -16.47 0.80 10.61
CA VAL A 410 -17.53 0.07 9.93
C VAL A 410 -16.85 -0.76 8.86
N ASP A 411 -17.07 -2.07 8.89
CA ASP A 411 -16.47 -2.98 7.91
C ASP A 411 -17.11 -2.80 6.52
N SER A 412 -16.51 -3.44 5.51
CA SER A 412 -17.05 -3.43 4.14
C SER A 412 -18.50 -3.94 3.98
N LYS A 413 -19.07 -4.61 5.00
CA LYS A 413 -20.46 -5.12 5.02
C LYS A 413 -21.40 -4.23 5.82
N GLY A 414 -20.90 -3.19 6.47
CA GLY A 414 -21.69 -2.27 7.30
C GLY A 414 -21.75 -2.65 8.78
N ALA A 415 -20.97 -3.62 9.25
CA ALA A 415 -20.92 -3.97 10.67
C ALA A 415 -19.98 -3.02 11.43
N VAL A 416 -20.43 -2.52 12.58
CA VAL A 416 -19.60 -1.66 13.43
C VAL A 416 -18.56 -2.52 14.15
N MET A 417 -17.34 -2.03 14.21
CA MET A 417 -16.20 -2.65 14.88
C MET A 417 -15.70 -1.72 15.98
N VAL A 418 -15.69 -2.23 17.21
CA VAL A 418 -15.20 -1.52 18.40
C VAL A 418 -14.21 -2.41 19.16
N ASP A 419 -13.04 -1.86 19.48
CA ASP A 419 -12.14 -2.46 20.46
C ASP A 419 -12.56 -2.02 21.87
N ILE A 420 -13.35 -2.87 22.52
CA ILE A 420 -13.92 -2.60 23.86
C ILE A 420 -12.83 -2.55 24.94
N LEU A 421 -11.69 -3.20 24.73
CA LEU A 421 -10.60 -3.23 25.70
C LEU A 421 -9.76 -1.96 25.64
N ASN A 422 -9.69 -1.32 24.47
CA ASN A 422 -9.04 -0.03 24.28
C ASN A 422 -9.95 1.14 24.71
N SER A 423 -10.33 1.11 25.98
CA SER A 423 -11.21 2.09 26.62
C SER A 423 -10.45 3.00 27.58
N PHE A 424 -10.89 4.24 27.73
CA PHE A 424 -10.24 5.23 28.60
C PHE A 424 -11.23 5.91 29.55
N SER A 425 -10.87 6.06 30.83
CA SER A 425 -11.63 6.79 31.86
C SER A 425 -10.89 8.08 32.29
N PRO A 426 -11.58 9.08 32.87
CA PRO A 426 -10.97 10.35 33.24
C PRO A 426 -9.84 10.20 34.25
N TYR A 427 -8.70 10.86 33.99
CA TYR A 427 -7.63 11.03 34.99
C TYR A 427 -7.87 12.17 35.97
N ASN A 428 -8.75 13.11 35.62
CA ASN A 428 -9.03 14.26 36.49
C ASN A 428 -9.64 13.77 37.80
N THR A 429 -9.29 14.41 38.91
CA THR A 429 -9.96 14.20 40.19
C THR A 429 -10.55 15.49 40.72
N PHE A 430 -11.61 15.36 41.51
CA PHE A 430 -12.15 16.47 42.30
C PHE A 430 -12.38 16.02 43.74
N THR A 431 -12.55 16.99 44.63
CA THR A 431 -12.69 16.75 46.06
C THR A 431 -14.06 17.16 46.57
N VAL A 432 -14.70 16.27 47.33
CA VAL A 432 -15.86 16.55 48.17
C VAL A 432 -15.37 16.83 49.58
N ASP A 433 -15.80 17.94 50.18
CA ASP A 433 -15.41 18.37 51.52
C ASP A 433 -16.61 18.30 52.47
N SER A 434 -16.46 17.54 53.56
CA SER A 434 -17.48 17.45 54.61
C SER A 434 -17.68 18.76 55.37
N ASN A 435 -16.69 19.67 55.32
CA ASN A 435 -16.54 20.83 56.19
C ASN A 435 -16.42 20.52 57.70
N ILE A 436 -16.29 19.24 58.08
CA ILE A 436 -16.14 18.79 59.48
C ILE A 436 -14.66 18.51 59.76
N TYR A 437 -14.14 19.04 60.86
CA TYR A 437 -12.73 18.89 61.23
C TYR A 437 -12.37 17.47 61.68
N ASP A 438 -11.34 16.88 61.07
CA ASP A 438 -10.84 15.52 61.41
C ASP A 438 -9.64 15.58 62.37
N GLY A 439 -9.81 16.30 63.48
CA GLY A 439 -8.90 16.25 64.62
C GLY A 439 -7.56 17.01 64.53
N PHE A 440 -6.83 17.07 63.40
CA PHE A 440 -5.51 17.73 63.41
C PHE A 440 -5.01 18.46 62.13
N TRP A 441 -5.49 18.15 60.91
CA TRP A 441 -4.89 18.70 59.67
C TRP A 441 -5.87 19.25 58.62
N GLY A 442 -7.15 19.44 58.97
CA GLY A 442 -8.16 20.00 58.06
C GLY A 442 -9.51 19.32 58.23
N THR A 443 -10.39 19.51 57.26
CA THR A 443 -11.70 18.86 57.18
C THR A 443 -11.59 17.49 56.51
N LYS A 444 -12.52 16.58 56.83
CA LYS A 444 -12.61 15.28 56.14
C LYS A 444 -13.02 15.52 54.68
N THR A 445 -12.24 14.96 53.76
CA THR A 445 -12.46 15.07 52.32
C THR A 445 -12.41 13.69 51.64
N TRP A 446 -13.07 13.60 50.49
CA TRP A 446 -13.04 12.44 49.59
C TRP A 446 -12.66 12.90 48.19
N SER A 447 -11.90 12.07 47.46
CA SER A 447 -11.45 12.40 46.11
C SER A 447 -11.96 11.37 45.10
N TYR A 448 -12.57 11.86 44.03
CA TYR A 448 -13.18 11.03 42.99
C TYR A 448 -12.56 11.31 41.64
N TYR A 449 -12.36 10.26 40.84
CA TYR A 449 -12.06 10.40 39.41
C TYR A 449 -13.31 10.87 38.67
N GLY A 450 -13.15 11.91 37.84
CA GLY A 450 -14.23 12.57 37.14
C GLY A 450 -14.33 14.05 37.47
N TYR A 451 -15.56 14.58 37.43
CA TYR A 451 -15.84 16.00 37.48
C TYR A 451 -17.05 16.28 38.40
N PRO A 452 -17.08 17.43 39.09
CA PRO A 452 -18.17 17.79 39.99
C PRO A 452 -19.45 18.21 39.24
N THR A 453 -19.33 18.60 37.96
CA THR A 453 -20.47 19.01 37.13
C THR A 453 -20.34 18.48 35.70
N LEU A 454 -21.48 18.30 35.02
CA LEU A 454 -21.51 17.93 33.61
C LEU A 454 -20.82 18.99 32.72
N ASP A 455 -20.95 20.27 33.08
CA ASP A 455 -20.34 21.38 32.35
C ASP A 455 -18.79 21.33 32.42
N GLU A 456 -18.22 20.91 33.54
CA GLU A 456 -16.77 20.70 33.70
C GLU A 456 -16.27 19.47 32.93
N LEU A 457 -17.03 18.35 32.96
CA LEU A 457 -16.74 17.18 32.14
C LEU A 457 -16.74 17.55 30.65
N TYR A 458 -17.79 18.21 30.18
CA TYR A 458 -17.90 18.68 28.81
C TYR A 458 -16.72 19.59 28.44
N SER A 459 -16.41 20.57 29.30
CA SER A 459 -15.29 21.49 29.08
C SER A 459 -13.95 20.75 28.97
N SER A 460 -13.75 19.69 29.76
CA SER A 460 -12.52 18.89 29.69
C SER A 460 -12.36 18.16 28.35
N ILE A 461 -13.44 17.58 27.82
CA ILE A 461 -13.44 16.92 26.52
C ILE A 461 -13.16 17.95 25.44
N ILE A 462 -13.90 19.06 25.43
CA ILE A 462 -13.74 20.10 24.42
C ILE A 462 -12.36 20.75 24.48
N VAL A 463 -11.76 20.98 25.65
CA VAL A 463 -10.39 21.52 25.77
C VAL A 463 -9.34 20.53 25.28
N THR A 464 -9.61 19.23 25.38
CA THR A 464 -8.71 18.19 24.87
C THR A 464 -8.62 18.21 23.35
N PHE A 465 -9.69 18.65 22.66
CA PHE A 465 -9.76 18.64 21.21
C PHE A 465 -9.80 20.04 20.60
N ASP A 466 -9.01 20.25 19.56
CA ASP A 466 -9.15 21.45 18.74
C ASP A 466 -10.44 21.35 17.89
N LEU A 467 -11.49 22.08 18.26
CA LEU A 467 -12.76 22.12 17.53
C LEU A 467 -12.61 22.60 16.08
N GLU A 468 -11.50 23.23 15.70
CA GLU A 468 -11.21 23.51 14.29
C GLU A 468 -10.93 22.23 13.49
N ARG A 469 -10.55 21.13 14.14
CA ARG A 469 -10.20 19.85 13.54
C ARG A 469 -11.27 18.78 13.62
N TYR A 470 -12.30 18.98 14.44
CA TYR A 470 -13.33 17.96 14.71
C TYR A 470 -14.75 18.45 14.38
N TYR A 471 -15.59 17.52 13.94
CA TYR A 471 -17.04 17.59 14.09
C TYR A 471 -17.42 17.02 15.46
N PHE A 472 -18.47 17.58 16.08
CA PHE A 472 -18.90 17.24 17.44
C PHE A 472 -20.41 17.01 17.46
N GLU A 473 -20.81 15.82 17.91
CA GLU A 473 -22.20 15.46 18.20
C GLU A 473 -22.42 15.40 19.72
N GLU A 474 -23.52 15.98 20.18
CA GLU A 474 -23.94 16.01 21.58
C GLU A 474 -25.28 15.30 21.73
N ASN A 475 -25.26 14.18 22.43
CA ASN A 475 -26.43 13.34 22.70
C ASN A 475 -26.58 13.05 24.19
N VAL A 476 -26.19 13.99 25.05
CA VAL A 476 -26.30 13.88 26.50
C VAL A 476 -27.58 14.55 27.01
N ASP A 477 -28.35 13.83 27.83
CA ASP A 477 -29.55 14.32 28.50
C ASP A 477 -29.46 14.06 30.01
N GLU A 478 -29.15 15.13 30.76
CA GLU A 478 -29.02 15.12 32.21
C GLU A 478 -30.36 14.78 32.91
N SER A 479 -31.51 14.96 32.24
CA SER A 479 -32.82 14.64 32.81
C SER A 479 -33.02 13.13 33.02
N LEU A 480 -32.24 12.29 32.33
CA LEU A 480 -32.25 10.84 32.52
C LEU A 480 -31.85 10.44 33.96
N ALA A 481 -31.01 11.23 34.62
CA ALA A 481 -30.65 11.04 36.03
C ALA A 481 -31.82 11.22 37.01
N SER A 482 -32.90 11.91 36.60
CA SER A 482 -34.09 12.10 37.43
C SER A 482 -35.11 10.96 37.27
N SER A 483 -34.86 10.05 36.33
CA SER A 483 -35.76 8.93 36.01
C SER A 483 -35.24 7.57 36.49
N SER A 484 -34.00 7.51 36.98
CA SER A 484 -33.43 6.28 37.54
C SER A 484 -34.01 5.98 38.92
N ILE A 485 -34.53 4.76 39.07
CA ILE A 485 -34.98 4.21 40.36
C ILE A 485 -33.71 3.76 41.12
N PRO A 486 -33.61 3.98 42.44
CA PRO A 486 -32.49 3.47 43.24
C PRO A 486 -32.28 1.97 43.00
N VAL A 487 -31.01 1.54 43.01
CA VAL A 487 -30.62 0.14 42.87
C VAL A 487 -31.26 -0.64 44.02
N GLU A 488 -32.42 -1.26 43.78
CA GLU A 488 -32.92 -2.31 44.66
C GLU A 488 -31.98 -3.50 44.49
N LYS A 489 -31.35 -3.91 45.58
CA LYS A 489 -30.71 -5.23 45.69
C LYS A 489 -31.79 -6.28 45.46
N GLU A 490 -31.97 -6.69 44.21
CA GLU A 490 -32.59 -7.99 43.95
C GLU A 490 -31.55 -9.05 44.32
N GLU A 491 -31.77 -9.70 45.47
CA GLU A 491 -31.27 -11.04 45.68
C GLU A 491 -31.97 -11.91 44.64
N THR A 492 -31.26 -12.26 43.56
CA THR A 492 -31.74 -13.24 42.60
C THR A 492 -31.79 -14.60 43.29
N ASP A 493 -33.01 -15.02 43.62
CA ASP A 493 -33.35 -16.38 43.97
C ASP A 493 -32.83 -17.29 42.84
N MET A 494 -32.05 -18.33 43.20
CA MET A 494 -31.49 -19.30 42.26
C MET A 494 -32.56 -19.83 41.30
N PRO A 495 -32.40 -19.72 39.96
CA PRO A 495 -33.38 -20.31 39.05
C PRO A 495 -33.24 -21.84 39.02
N GLU A 496 -34.38 -22.52 38.97
CA GLU A 496 -34.50 -23.94 38.66
C GLU A 496 -33.89 -24.23 37.27
N GLY A 497 -32.81 -25.01 37.22
CA GLY A 497 -32.23 -25.53 35.98
C GLY A 497 -30.80 -26.01 36.17
N ASP A 498 -30.37 -27.01 35.40
CA ASP A 498 -29.03 -27.63 35.48
C ASP A 498 -27.89 -26.73 34.91
N PHE A 499 -28.17 -25.46 34.62
CA PHE A 499 -27.27 -24.45 34.05
C PHE A 499 -26.67 -23.56 35.15
N ILE A 500 -25.39 -23.16 35.01
CA ILE A 500 -24.75 -22.21 35.94
C ILE A 500 -25.19 -20.76 35.66
N LEU A 501 -25.32 -20.39 34.39
CA LEU A 501 -25.81 -19.08 33.96
C LEU A 501 -26.94 -19.29 32.95
N PRO A 502 -28.18 -19.55 33.40
CA PRO A 502 -29.25 -20.08 32.55
C PRO A 502 -29.55 -19.21 31.32
N ASN A 503 -29.42 -17.89 31.46
CA ASN A 503 -29.72 -16.92 30.40
C ASN A 503 -28.47 -16.39 29.67
N SER A 504 -27.29 -16.98 29.85
CA SER A 504 -26.03 -16.44 29.26
C SER A 504 -25.99 -16.44 27.73
N ASP A 505 -26.93 -17.12 27.08
CA ASP A 505 -27.14 -17.14 25.63
C ASP A 505 -28.03 -15.99 25.13
N THR A 506 -28.79 -15.34 26.02
CA THR A 506 -29.76 -14.30 25.66
C THR A 506 -29.63 -13.00 26.44
N GLU A 507 -28.99 -13.03 27.61
CA GLU A 507 -28.84 -11.90 28.54
C GLU A 507 -27.37 -11.71 28.90
N LEU A 508 -26.96 -10.45 29.07
CA LEU A 508 -25.62 -10.15 29.55
C LEU A 508 -25.45 -10.48 31.02
N ILE A 509 -24.26 -10.97 31.38
CA ILE A 509 -23.86 -11.19 32.76
C ILE A 509 -22.93 -10.07 33.22
N THR A 510 -23.06 -9.72 34.50
CA THR A 510 -22.23 -8.74 35.20
C THR A 510 -21.28 -9.44 36.17
N LYS A 511 -20.26 -8.73 36.65
CA LYS A 511 -19.40 -9.24 37.75
C LYS A 511 -20.18 -9.45 39.06
N ALA A 512 -21.34 -8.82 39.22
CA ALA A 512 -22.21 -9.06 40.36
C ALA A 512 -22.84 -10.46 40.30
N ASP A 513 -23.20 -10.93 39.10
CA ASP A 513 -23.75 -12.28 38.88
C ASP A 513 -22.71 -13.38 39.17
N LEU A 514 -21.43 -13.06 38.97
CA LEU A 514 -20.29 -13.95 39.27
C LEU A 514 -19.83 -13.87 40.74
N LYS A 515 -20.46 -13.02 41.56
CA LYS A 515 -20.02 -12.80 42.94
C LYS A 515 -20.20 -14.06 43.78
N GLY A 516 -19.08 -14.63 44.22
CA GLY A 516 -19.06 -15.84 45.03
C GLY A 516 -18.80 -17.11 44.23
N PHE A 517 -18.68 -17.01 42.91
CA PHE A 517 -18.24 -18.13 42.07
C PHE A 517 -16.83 -18.56 42.45
N THR A 518 -16.63 -19.86 42.53
CA THR A 518 -15.31 -20.48 42.67
C THR A 518 -14.58 -20.56 41.33
N ILE A 519 -13.32 -20.98 41.34
CA ILE A 519 -12.54 -21.25 40.13
C ILE A 519 -13.26 -22.27 39.22
N ASP A 520 -13.87 -23.30 39.81
CA ASP A 520 -14.58 -24.33 39.05
C ASP A 520 -15.90 -23.82 38.50
N ASP A 521 -16.63 -22.99 39.26
CA ASP A 521 -17.88 -22.37 38.78
C ASP A 521 -17.62 -21.45 37.58
N CYS A 522 -16.57 -20.63 37.64
CA CYS A 522 -16.17 -19.77 36.51
C CYS A 522 -15.74 -20.60 35.30
N ARG A 523 -14.92 -21.64 35.53
CA ARG A 523 -14.45 -22.55 34.47
C ARG A 523 -15.62 -23.24 33.79
N ILE A 524 -16.61 -23.72 34.55
CA ILE A 524 -17.79 -24.38 34.01
C ILE A 524 -18.69 -23.35 33.29
N ALA A 525 -19.00 -22.22 33.92
CA ALA A 525 -19.84 -21.16 33.34
C ALA A 525 -19.30 -20.67 31.98
N ARG A 526 -17.99 -20.46 31.88
CA ARG A 526 -17.34 -20.07 30.62
C ARG A 526 -17.47 -21.14 29.55
N ASN A 527 -17.31 -22.40 29.92
CA ASN A 527 -17.42 -23.52 28.98
C ASN A 527 -18.87 -23.88 28.66
N GLU A 528 -19.84 -23.51 29.50
CA GLU A 528 -21.27 -23.70 29.26
C GLU A 528 -21.72 -22.96 28.00
N ILE A 529 -21.20 -21.74 27.77
CA ILE A 529 -21.44 -20.95 26.56
C ILE A 529 -21.08 -21.76 25.32
N TYR A 530 -19.90 -22.38 25.29
CA TYR A 530 -19.48 -23.23 24.18
C TYR A 530 -20.28 -24.54 24.10
N ALA A 531 -20.65 -25.11 25.25
CA ALA A 531 -21.39 -26.36 25.33
C ALA A 531 -22.80 -26.23 24.73
N ARG A 532 -23.45 -25.06 24.86
CA ARG A 532 -24.76 -24.76 24.26
C ARG A 532 -24.76 -24.91 22.74
N HIS A 533 -23.63 -24.68 22.10
CA HIS A 533 -23.42 -24.87 20.65
C HIS A 533 -22.91 -26.27 20.26
N GLY A 534 -22.92 -27.22 21.20
CA GLY A 534 -22.51 -28.59 20.94
C GLY A 534 -21.01 -28.78 20.77
N ARG A 535 -20.18 -27.84 21.25
CA ARG A 535 -18.72 -27.99 21.28
C ARG A 535 -18.30 -29.07 22.28
N LYS A 536 -17.42 -29.97 21.88
CA LYS A 536 -16.73 -30.93 22.76
C LYS A 536 -15.53 -30.30 23.47
N PHE A 537 -15.00 -30.99 24.47
CA PHE A 537 -13.89 -30.53 25.31
C PHE A 537 -12.77 -31.59 25.37
N ASN A 538 -11.53 -31.13 25.17
CA ASN A 538 -10.34 -31.98 25.34
C ASN A 538 -10.06 -32.33 26.81
N ASP A 539 -10.61 -31.56 27.71
CA ASP A 539 -10.48 -31.75 29.15
C ASP A 539 -11.51 -32.80 29.62
N GLU A 540 -11.02 -33.92 30.15
CA GLU A 540 -11.85 -35.06 30.53
C GLU A 540 -12.88 -34.72 31.62
N GLU A 541 -12.55 -33.80 32.53
CA GLU A 541 -13.46 -33.39 33.61
C GLU A 541 -14.58 -32.50 33.07
N LEU A 542 -14.25 -31.54 32.19
CA LEU A 542 -15.26 -30.70 31.55
C LEU A 542 -16.15 -31.52 30.61
N GLN A 543 -15.57 -32.44 29.83
CA GLN A 543 -16.36 -33.32 28.96
C GLN A 543 -17.31 -34.20 29.79
N ALA A 544 -16.82 -34.82 30.86
CA ALA A 544 -17.66 -35.63 31.76
C ALA A 544 -18.74 -34.79 32.46
N TYR A 545 -18.45 -33.53 32.81
CA TYR A 545 -19.42 -32.61 33.39
C TYR A 545 -20.58 -32.33 32.43
N PHE A 546 -20.29 -31.94 31.18
CA PHE A 546 -21.34 -31.62 30.21
C PHE A 546 -22.04 -32.87 29.66
N ASP A 547 -21.37 -34.01 29.52
CA ASP A 547 -22.01 -35.29 29.13
C ASP A 547 -23.07 -35.75 30.14
N ALA A 548 -22.97 -35.29 31.40
CA ALA A 548 -23.96 -35.56 32.44
C ALA A 548 -25.19 -34.62 32.37
N LYS A 549 -25.21 -33.63 31.47
CA LYS A 549 -26.30 -32.65 31.32
C LYS A 549 -27.26 -33.09 30.21
N ASP A 550 -28.54 -33.21 30.55
CA ASP A 550 -29.58 -33.66 29.61
C ASP A 550 -29.76 -32.74 28.40
N TRP A 551 -29.36 -31.47 28.51
CA TRP A 551 -29.46 -30.47 27.45
C TRP A 551 -28.24 -30.45 26.51
N TYR A 552 -27.11 -31.05 26.91
CA TYR A 552 -25.87 -30.98 26.14
C TYR A 552 -25.81 -32.07 25.07
N VAL A 553 -25.50 -31.67 23.83
CA VAL A 553 -25.31 -32.59 22.71
C VAL A 553 -24.00 -32.26 21.99
N GLY A 554 -22.90 -32.90 22.41
CA GLY A 554 -21.58 -32.68 21.83
C GLY A 554 -21.44 -33.25 20.40
N THR A 555 -21.55 -32.40 19.38
CA THR A 555 -21.45 -32.78 17.96
C THR A 555 -20.24 -32.19 17.23
N ILE A 556 -19.63 -31.12 17.76
CA ILE A 556 -18.54 -30.39 17.12
C ILE A 556 -17.24 -30.68 17.88
N GLU A 557 -16.20 -31.15 17.17
CA GLU A 557 -14.89 -31.39 17.79
C GLU A 557 -14.24 -30.07 18.23
N PRO A 558 -13.40 -30.08 19.29
CA PRO A 558 -12.88 -28.84 19.87
C PRO A 558 -12.12 -27.93 18.91
N ASP A 559 -11.43 -28.52 17.93
CA ASP A 559 -10.60 -27.85 16.92
C ASP A 559 -11.41 -27.36 15.71
N ASP A 560 -12.62 -27.90 15.50
CA ASP A 560 -13.50 -27.55 14.38
C ASP A 560 -14.46 -26.40 14.73
N PHE A 561 -14.63 -26.11 16.03
CA PHE A 561 -15.49 -25.04 16.50
C PHE A 561 -14.97 -23.66 16.07
N GLN A 562 -15.80 -22.89 15.38
CA GLN A 562 -15.48 -21.53 14.97
C GLN A 562 -16.05 -20.54 15.99
N GLU A 563 -15.24 -19.58 16.42
CA GLU A 563 -15.69 -18.51 17.33
C GLU A 563 -16.87 -17.69 16.75
N SER A 564 -17.02 -17.67 15.42
CA SER A 564 -18.17 -17.06 14.74
C SER A 564 -19.51 -17.78 14.97
N GLU A 565 -19.52 -18.96 15.58
CA GLU A 565 -20.76 -19.66 15.98
C GLU A 565 -21.37 -19.03 17.25
N LEU A 566 -20.57 -18.32 18.06
CA LEU A 566 -21.07 -17.61 19.22
C LEU A 566 -21.75 -16.31 18.81
N SER A 567 -22.84 -15.98 19.48
CA SER A 567 -23.40 -14.64 19.40
C SER A 567 -22.51 -13.61 20.10
N ASP A 568 -22.69 -12.33 19.76
CA ASP A 568 -21.95 -11.25 20.40
C ASP A 568 -22.19 -11.19 21.92
N ILE A 569 -23.41 -11.54 22.38
CA ILE A 569 -23.77 -11.63 23.81
C ILE A 569 -22.96 -12.73 24.50
N GLU A 570 -22.85 -13.90 23.87
CA GLU A 570 -22.08 -15.03 24.40
C GLU A 570 -20.58 -14.75 24.44
N ILE A 571 -20.05 -14.08 23.40
CA ILE A 571 -18.68 -13.59 23.35
C ILE A 571 -18.43 -12.59 24.50
N ALA A 572 -19.35 -11.67 24.72
CA ALA A 572 -19.30 -10.70 25.83
C ALA A 572 -19.25 -11.40 27.18
N ASN A 573 -20.21 -12.29 27.42
CA ASN A 573 -20.37 -13.00 28.68
C ASN A 573 -19.14 -13.84 28.98
N ARG A 574 -18.62 -14.56 27.99
CA ARG A 574 -17.37 -15.30 28.14
C ARG A 574 -16.22 -14.39 28.56
N ASN A 575 -16.08 -13.23 27.93
CA ASN A 575 -15.02 -12.28 28.26
C ASN A 575 -15.17 -11.74 29.69
N THR A 576 -16.40 -11.43 30.12
CA THR A 576 -16.71 -11.03 31.51
C THR A 576 -16.27 -12.10 32.52
N ILE A 577 -16.49 -13.39 32.23
CA ILE A 577 -16.05 -14.51 33.11
C ILE A 577 -14.53 -14.58 33.15
N ILE A 578 -13.86 -14.51 32.00
CA ILE A 578 -12.39 -14.53 31.93
C ILE A 578 -11.78 -13.39 32.75
N GLU A 579 -12.31 -12.19 32.63
CA GLU A 579 -11.79 -11.03 33.35
C GLU A 579 -12.01 -11.16 34.86
N PHE A 580 -13.14 -11.73 35.28
CA PHE A 580 -13.40 -12.06 36.68
C PHE A 580 -12.41 -13.11 37.21
N GLU A 581 -12.12 -14.16 36.43
CA GLU A 581 -11.13 -15.19 36.77
C GLU A 581 -9.73 -14.58 36.95
N GLU A 582 -9.29 -13.74 36.02
CA GLU A 582 -7.98 -13.05 36.10
C GLU A 582 -7.89 -12.15 37.33
N LYS A 583 -8.93 -11.35 37.61
CA LYS A 583 -8.98 -10.47 38.80
C LYS A 583 -8.96 -11.25 40.12
N LYS A 584 -9.52 -12.47 40.14
CA LYS A 584 -9.50 -13.37 41.30
C LYS A 584 -8.24 -14.21 41.41
N GLY A 585 -7.36 -14.18 40.40
CA GLY A 585 -6.17 -15.03 40.32
C GLY A 585 -6.51 -16.51 40.10
N TYR A 586 -7.64 -16.79 39.45
CA TYR A 586 -8.08 -18.13 39.05
C TYR A 586 -7.42 -18.57 37.74
N ARG A 587 -6.81 -17.63 37.02
CA ARG A 587 -6.12 -17.82 35.76
C ARG A 587 -4.76 -17.14 35.75
#